data_AF-A0A7T5EMF3-F1
#
_entry.id   AF-A0A7T5EMF3-F1
#
_cell.length_a   1.000
_cell.length_b   1.000
_cell.length_c   1.000
_cell.angle_alpha   90.00
_cell.angle_beta   90.00
_cell.angle_gamma   90.00
#
_symmetry.space_group_name_H-M   'P 1'
#
loop_
_entity.id
_entity.type
_entity.pdbx_description
1 polymer ?
#
loop_
_entity_poly.entity_id
_entity_poly.type
_entity_poly.pdbx_seq_one_letter_code
_entity_poly.pdbx_strand_id
1 'polypeptide(L)' 'MQTLLHNIGLWLISLKGGDGFMVAIYVALIIAGRRTFESVPAILQPSVQADLEALGLGTDGKPLT' A
#
# COMPACT_ATOMS: atom_id res chain seq x y z
N MET A 1 5.28 24.03 -10.39
CA MET A 1 5.72 23.01 -11.38
C MET A 1 6.01 21.62 -10.79
N GLN A 2 6.09 21.43 -9.46
CA GLN A 2 6.30 20.10 -8.85
C GLN A 2 5.01 19.28 -8.64
N THR A 3 3.87 19.94 -8.42
CA THR A 3 2.57 19.28 -8.18
C THR A 3 1.95 18.63 -9.43
N LEU A 4 2.25 19.15 -10.62
CA LEU A 4 1.75 18.60 -11.88
C LEU A 4 2.42 17.26 -12.23
N LEU A 5 3.72 17.11 -11.96
CA LEU A 5 4.45 15.83 -12.16
C LEU A 5 4.02 14.76 -11.15
N HIS A 6 3.78 15.16 -9.88
CA HIS A 6 3.26 14.26 -8.85
C HIS A 6 1.83 13.78 -9.17
N ASN A 7 0.96 14.68 -9.61
CA ASN A 7 -0.44 14.34 -9.90
C ASN A 7 -0.59 13.48 -11.17
N ILE A 8 0.28 13.67 -12.18
CA ILE A 8 0.32 12.83 -13.38
C ILE A 8 0.87 11.43 -13.04
N GLY A 9 1.87 11.33 -12.16
CA GLY A 9 2.37 10.05 -11.65
C GLY A 9 1.30 9.25 -10.89
N LEU A 10 0.58 9.90 -9.96
CA LEU A 10 -0.56 9.30 -9.24
C LEU A 10 -1.70 8.85 -10.18
N TRP A 11 -1.95 9.63 -11.23
CA TRP A 11 -2.99 9.35 -12.21
C TRP A 11 -2.63 8.15 -13.12
N LEU A 12 -1.36 7.99 -13.49
CA LEU A 12 -0.89 6.83 -14.26
C LEU A 12 -0.88 5.52 -13.44
N ILE A 13 -0.64 5.59 -12.12
CA ILE A 13 -0.75 4.44 -11.21
C ILE A 13 -2.21 3.96 -11.07
N SER A 14 -3.17 4.89 -11.17
CA SER A 14 -4.60 4.61 -11.03
C SER A 14 -5.23 3.91 -12.25
N LEU A 15 -4.52 3.75 -13.37
CA LEU A 15 -5.02 3.07 -14.57
C LEU A 15 -4.90 1.53 -14.52
N LYS A 16 -4.26 0.94 -13.49
CA LYS A 16 -4.27 -0.51 -13.16
C LYS A 16 -5.34 -0.84 -12.09
N GLY A 17 -6.61 -0.54 -12.38
CA GLY A 17 -7.72 -0.50 -11.42
C GLY A 17 -8.21 -1.80 -10.75
N GLY A 18 -7.37 -2.83 -10.56
CA GLY A 18 -7.73 -4.03 -9.78
C GLY A 18 -6.81 -4.23 -8.58
N ASP A 19 -5.51 -4.27 -8.84
CA ASP A 19 -4.50 -4.63 -7.84
C ASP A 19 -4.29 -3.52 -6.81
N GLY A 20 -4.26 -2.25 -7.24
CA GLY A 20 -3.99 -1.11 -6.34
C GLY A 20 -5.07 -0.90 -5.28
N PHE A 21 -6.35 -1.12 -5.63
CA PHE A 21 -7.45 -1.02 -4.67
C PHE A 21 -7.36 -2.13 -3.60
N MET A 22 -6.99 -3.35 -4.02
CA MET A 22 -6.80 -4.46 -3.09
C MET A 22 -5.60 -4.24 -2.17
N VAL A 23 -4.49 -3.69 -2.68
CA VAL A 23 -3.34 -3.30 -1.85
C VAL A 23 -3.76 -2.31 -0.77
N ALA A 24 -4.46 -1.23 -1.14
CA ALA A 24 -4.94 -0.23 -0.18
C ALA A 24 -5.86 -0.82 0.89
N ILE A 25 -6.75 -1.76 0.52
CA ILE A 25 -7.59 -2.47 1.49
C ILE A 25 -6.74 -3.29 2.47
N TYR A 26 -5.78 -4.07 1.99
CA TYR A 26 -4.93 -4.88 2.87
C TYR A 26 -4.09 -4.02 3.81
N VAL A 27 -3.50 -2.93 3.31
CA VAL A 27 -2.79 -1.95 4.15
C VAL A 27 -3.70 -1.43 5.26
N ALA A 28 -4.90 -0.97 4.93
CA ALA A 28 -5.86 -0.47 5.92
C ALA A 28 -6.29 -1.55 6.94
N LEU A 29 -6.50 -2.79 6.50
CA LEU A 29 -6.87 -3.90 7.37
C LEU A 29 -5.73 -4.34 8.30
N ILE A 30 -4.48 -4.25 7.85
CA ILE A 30 -3.28 -4.53 8.66
C ILE A 30 -3.11 -3.45 9.73
N ILE A 31 -3.20 -2.17 9.35
CA ILE A 31 -3.16 -1.03 10.30
C ILE A 31 -4.29 -1.16 11.34
N ALA A 32 -5.48 -1.59 10.92
CA ALA A 32 -6.61 -1.82 11.82
C ALA A 32 -6.49 -3.11 12.66
N GLY A 33 -5.43 -3.92 12.50
CA GLY A 33 -5.25 -5.19 13.20
C GLY A 33 -6.27 -6.27 12.84
N ARG A 34 -6.98 -6.13 11.72
CA ARG A 34 -8.01 -7.08 11.25
C ARG A 34 -7.44 -8.18 10.37
N ARG A 35 -6.25 -7.97 9.80
CA ARG A 35 -5.51 -8.91 8.95
C ARG A 35 -4.02 -8.87 9.29
N THR A 36 -3.33 -9.97 9.05
CA THR A 36 -1.87 -10.04 9.10
C THR A 36 -1.29 -9.99 7.68
N PHE A 37 -0.06 -9.53 7.54
CA PHE A 37 0.64 -9.50 6.26
C PHE A 37 0.72 -10.89 5.58
N GLU A 38 0.84 -11.95 6.36
CA GLU A 38 0.82 -13.35 5.89
C GLU A 38 -0.50 -13.73 5.19
N SER A 39 -1.61 -13.05 5.53
CA SER A 39 -2.92 -13.28 4.92
C SER A 39 -3.09 -12.57 3.57
N VAL A 40 -2.12 -11.75 3.16
CA VAL A 40 -2.09 -11.06 1.86
C VAL A 40 -1.68 -12.06 0.77
N PRO A 41 -2.39 -12.13 -0.37
CA PRO A 41 -1.98 -12.94 -1.50
C PRO A 41 -0.55 -12.63 -1.93
N ALA A 42 0.26 -13.66 -2.23
CA ALA A 42 1.69 -13.52 -2.52
C ALA A 42 2.00 -12.50 -3.62
N ILE A 43 1.12 -12.37 -4.63
CA ILE A 43 1.27 -11.39 -5.71
C ILE A 43 1.15 -9.93 -5.25
N LEU A 44 0.45 -9.67 -4.14
CA LEU A 44 0.21 -8.33 -3.60
C LEU A 44 1.15 -7.99 -2.44
N GLN A 45 1.79 -8.98 -1.81
CA GLN A 45 2.69 -8.76 -0.67
C GLN A 45 3.78 -7.71 -0.93
N PRO A 46 4.50 -7.71 -2.07
CA PRO A 46 5.52 -6.70 -2.35
C PRO A 46 4.95 -5.27 -2.36
N SER A 47 3.77 -5.10 -2.96
CA SER A 47 3.11 -3.79 -3.03
C SER A 47 2.56 -3.35 -1.67
N VAL A 48 1.98 -4.27 -0.89
CA VAL A 48 1.48 -3.96 0.46
C VAL A 48 2.63 -3.59 1.40
N GLN A 49 3.76 -4.28 1.32
CA GLN A 49 4.94 -3.95 2.11
C GLN A 49 5.48 -2.56 1.73
N ALA A 50 5.61 -2.28 0.44
CA ALA A 50 6.08 -0.97 -0.03
C ALA A 50 5.19 0.18 0.45
N ASP A 51 3.86 0.01 0.42
CA ASP A 51 2.91 1.01 0.91
C ASP A 51 3.00 1.18 2.43
N LEU A 52 3.13 0.10 3.21
CA LEU A 52 3.35 0.19 4.66
C LEU A 52 4.65 0.93 4.99
N GLU A 53 5.75 0.58 4.32
CA GLU A 53 7.05 1.23 4.52
C GLU A 53 7.02 2.72 4.12
N ALA A 54 6.31 3.07 3.05
CA ALA A 54 6.09 4.45 2.63
C ALA A 54 5.30 5.27 3.68
N LEU A 55 4.48 4.60 4.50
CA LEU A 55 3.78 5.19 5.65
C LEU A 55 4.63 5.19 6.93
N GLY A 56 5.87 4.68 6.89
CA GLY A 56 6.75 4.53 8.06
C GLY A 56 6.34 3.37 8.97
N LEU A 57 5.62 2.38 8.43
CA LEU A 57 5.11 1.22 9.15
C LEU A 57 5.81 -0.07 8.73
N GLY A 58 5.94 -1.01 9.67
CA GLY A 58 6.31 -2.40 9.40
C GLY A 58 5.14 -3.23 8.90
N THR A 59 5.43 -4.48 8.53
CA THR A 59 4.42 -5.46 8.07
C THR A 59 3.38 -5.82 9.13
N ASP A 60 3.63 -5.49 10.39
CA ASP A 60 2.69 -5.63 11.50
C ASP A 60 1.78 -4.41 11.68
N GLY A 61 1.89 -3.40 10.81
CA GLY A 61 1.12 -2.16 10.87
C GLY A 61 1.59 -1.17 11.94
N LYS A 62 2.74 -1.41 12.58
CA LYS A 62 3.30 -0.54 13.62
C LYS A 62 4.45 0.33 13.10
N PRO A 63 4.77 1.46 13.75
CA PRO A 63 5.88 2.32 13.34
C PRO A 63 7.22 1.56 13.29
N LEU A 64 8.00 1.81 12.24
CA LEU A 64 9.40 1.41 12.16
C LEU A 64 10.19 2.27 13.15
N THR A 65 10.48 1.72 14.32
CA THR A 65 11.34 2.35 15.36
C THR A 65 12.80 2.30 14.98
#